data_AF-A0A453JJJ3-F1
#
_entry.id   AF-A0A453JJJ3-F1
#
_cell.length_a   1.000
_cell.length_b   1.000
_cell.length_c   1.000
_cell.angle_alpha   90.00
_cell.angle_beta   90.00
_cell.angle_gamma   90.00
#
_symmetry.space_group_name_H-M   'P 1'
#
loop_
_entity.id
_entity.type
_entity.pdbx_description
1 polymer ?
#
loop_
_entity_poly.entity_id
_entity_poly.type
_entity_poly.pdbx_seq_one_letter_code
_entity_poly.pdbx_strand_id
1 'polypeptide(L)'
;MDVPGGRAYGEEEELDPAVEWRQAGDDQDVVELRLPGFRKEHVRVQVDNYGVLRVTGGRPARGGRWIRFTKDLRLPDNCDA
;
A
#
# COMPACT_ATOMS: atom_id res chain seq x y z
N MET A 1 -36.72 15.83 15.42
CA MET A 1 -36.98 15.46 14.01
C MET A 1 -35.64 15.38 13.31
N ASP A 2 -35.05 14.19 13.40
CA ASP A 2 -34.37 13.45 12.32
C ASP A 2 -33.40 14.23 11.42
N VAL A 3 -32.11 14.19 11.80
CA VAL A 3 -31.01 14.29 10.84
C VAL A 3 -30.85 12.91 10.18
N PRO A 4 -31.17 12.75 8.88
CA PRO A 4 -31.18 11.43 8.26
C PRO A 4 -29.76 11.01 7.86
N GLY A 5 -29.40 9.80 8.26
CA GLY A 5 -28.38 9.02 7.58
C GLY A 5 -26.95 9.31 8.02
N GLY A 6 -26.60 8.85 9.22
CA GLY A 6 -25.24 8.35 9.44
C GLY A 6 -24.97 7.34 8.33
N ARG A 7 -24.13 7.72 7.36
CA ARG A 7 -23.61 6.79 6.36
C ARG A 7 -23.00 5.66 7.16
N ALA A 8 -23.54 4.45 7.05
CA ALA A 8 -22.85 3.28 7.58
C ALA A 8 -21.49 3.27 6.88
N TYR A 9 -20.47 3.74 7.61
CA TYR A 9 -19.08 3.72 7.17
C TYR A 9 -18.81 2.25 6.88
N GLY A 10 -18.70 1.90 5.59
CA GLY A 10 -18.26 0.57 5.20
C GLY A 10 -16.99 0.29 5.99
N GLU A 11 -17.02 -0.76 6.81
CA GLU A 11 -15.88 -1.19 7.61
C GLU A 11 -14.64 -1.29 6.70
N GLU A 12 -13.62 -0.53 7.09
CA GLU A 12 -12.33 -0.50 6.41
C GLU A 12 -11.43 -1.51 7.11
N GLU A 13 -10.95 -2.49 6.34
CA GLU A 13 -9.99 -3.47 6.80
C GLU A 13 -8.59 -3.05 6.34
N GLU A 14 -7.64 -3.01 7.28
CA GLU A 14 -6.26 -2.72 6.98
C GLU A 14 -5.47 -4.03 6.83
N LEU A 15 -4.87 -4.23 5.67
CA LEU A 15 -4.02 -5.36 5.36
C LEU A 15 -2.57 -4.95 5.54
N ASP A 16 -1.79 -5.74 6.28
CA ASP A 16 -0.33 -5.58 6.32
C ASP A 16 0.33 -6.49 5.27
N PRO A 17 0.92 -5.93 4.19
CA PRO A 17 1.52 -6.74 3.16
C PRO A 17 2.85 -7.31 3.62
N ALA A 18 3.09 -8.57 3.25
CA ALA A 18 4.42 -9.17 3.37
C ALA A 18 5.37 -8.47 2.40
N VAL A 19 6.55 -8.14 2.90
CA VAL A 19 7.61 -7.45 2.16
C VAL A 19 8.87 -8.29 2.21
N GLU A 20 9.51 -8.46 1.06
CA GLU A 20 10.80 -9.12 0.93
C GLU A 20 11.75 -8.21 0.14
N TRP A 21 12.94 -8.01 0.67
CA TRP A 21 14.05 -7.38 -0.03
C TRP A 21 14.89 -8.44 -0.70
N ARG A 22 15.26 -8.22 -1.96
CA ARG A 22 16.14 -9.09 -2.71
C ARG A 22 17.17 -8.26 -3.44
N GLN A 23 18.43 -8.66 -3.36
CA GLN A 23 19.48 -8.11 -4.18
C GLN A 23 19.41 -8.77 -5.57
N ALA A 24 19.13 -7.98 -6.60
CA ALA A 24 18.99 -8.46 -7.98
C ALA A 24 20.29 -8.32 -8.80
N GLY A 25 21.30 -7.64 -8.25
CA GLY A 25 22.64 -7.48 -8.81
C GLY A 25 23.57 -6.74 -7.85
N ASP A 26 24.78 -6.41 -8.27
CA ASP A 26 25.75 -5.72 -7.41
C ASP A 26 25.27 -4.32 -6.96
N ASP A 27 24.48 -3.64 -7.79
CA ASP A 27 24.01 -2.26 -7.56
C ASP A 27 22.47 -2.09 -7.61
N GLN A 28 21.71 -3.18 -7.47
CA GLN A 28 20.24 -3.14 -7.58
C GLN A 28 19.55 -3.91 -6.47
N ASP A 29 18.74 -3.20 -5.69
CA ASP A 29 17.81 -3.77 -4.74
C ASP A 29 16.40 -3.82 -5.31
N VAL A 30 15.73 -4.94 -5.10
CA VAL A 30 14.33 -5.17 -5.49
C VAL A 30 13.51 -5.41 -4.25
N VAL A 31 12.42 -4.64 -4.12
CA VAL A 31 11.39 -4.86 -3.11
C VAL A 31 10.23 -5.60 -3.74
N GLU A 32 9.87 -6.75 -3.17
CA GLU A 32 8.68 -7.49 -3.52
C GLU A 32 7.60 -7.33 -2.43
N LEU A 33 6.44 -6.78 -2.80
CA LEU A 33 5.26 -6.70 -1.93
C LEU A 33 4.22 -7.71 -2.40
N ARG A 34 3.79 -8.60 -1.50
CA ARG A 34 2.73 -9.57 -1.80
C ARG A 34 1.36 -8.97 -1.52
N LEU A 35 0.61 -8.67 -2.58
CA LEU A 35 -0.69 -7.98 -2.53
C LEU A 35 -1.81 -8.84 -3.15
N PRO A 36 -2.19 -9.96 -2.52
CA PRO A 36 -3.15 -10.91 -3.11
C PRO A 36 -4.50 -10.24 -3.36
N GLY A 37 -4.97 -10.27 -4.61
CA GLY A 37 -6.25 -9.72 -5.06
C GLY A 37 -6.28 -8.21 -5.28
N PHE A 38 -5.15 -7.50 -5.16
CA PHE A 38 -5.04 -6.13 -5.64
C PHE A 38 -4.68 -6.15 -7.14
N ARG A 39 -5.18 -5.17 -7.87
CA ARG A 39 -4.78 -4.92 -9.27
C ARG A 39 -3.84 -3.73 -9.29
N LYS A 40 -3.06 -3.58 -10.36
CA LYS A 40 -2.08 -2.50 -10.47
C LYS A 40 -2.73 -1.13 -10.31
N GLU A 41 -3.93 -0.91 -10.86
CA GLU A 41 -4.66 0.35 -10.71
C GLU A 41 -5.14 0.65 -9.28
N HIS A 42 -5.14 -0.34 -8.38
CA HIS A 42 -5.48 -0.14 -6.97
C HIS A 42 -4.26 0.25 -6.12
N VAL A 43 -3.06 0.28 -6.70
CA VAL A 43 -1.79 0.47 -5.99
C VAL A 43 -1.11 1.73 -6.47
N ARG A 44 -0.62 2.53 -5.52
CA ARG A 44 0.18 3.72 -5.77
C ARG A 44 1.52 3.56 -5.08
N VAL A 45 2.59 3.79 -5.83
CA VAL A 45 3.97 3.78 -5.35
C VAL A 45 4.51 5.20 -5.47
N GLN A 46 5.14 5.70 -4.41
CA GLN A 46 5.77 7.01 -4.39
C GLN A 46 7.07 6.92 -3.60
N VAL A 47 8.09 7.67 -4.02
CA VAL A 47 9.28 7.93 -3.20
C VAL A 47 9.21 9.37 -2.73
N ASP A 48 9.41 9.61 -1.45
CA ASP A 48 9.53 10.96 -0.91
C ASP A 48 11.00 11.41 -0.83
N ASN A 49 11.21 12.71 -0.62
CA ASN A 49 12.54 13.33 -0.59
C ASN A 49 13.42 12.86 0.59
N TYR A 50 12.90 12.02 1.49
CA TYR A 50 13.65 11.43 2.59
C TYR A 50 14.10 10.00 2.28
N GLY A 51 13.95 9.56 1.03
CA GLY A 51 14.30 8.20 0.61
C GLY A 51 13.31 7.17 1.15
N VAL A 52 12.04 7.54 1.37
CA VAL A 52 11.01 6.57 1.79
C VAL A 52 10.15 6.19 0.59
N LEU A 53 10.18 4.90 0.25
CA LEU A 53 9.25 4.27 -0.68
C LEU A 53 7.93 3.98 0.05
N ARG A 54 6.92 4.78 -0.27
CA ARG A 54 5.55 4.62 0.22
C ARG A 54 4.70 3.89 -0.82
N VAL A 55 4.22 2.71 -0.46
CA VAL A 55 3.27 1.94 -1.25
C VAL A 55 1.92 1.95 -0.54
N THR A 56 0.91 2.47 -1.22
CA THR A 56 -0.47 2.49 -0.72
C THR A 56 -1.37 1.75 -1.69
N GLY A 57 -2.46 1.21 -1.19
CA GLY A 57 -3.48 0.69 -2.07
C GLY A 57 -4.81 0.48 -1.38
N GLY A 58 -5.86 0.43 -2.19
CA GLY A 58 -7.23 0.27 -1.72
C GLY A 58 -8.10 -0.44 -2.75
N ARG A 59 -8.88 -1.41 -2.31
CA ARG A 59 -9.86 -2.10 -3.16
C ARG A 59 -11.20 -2.25 -2.45
N PRO A 60 -12.32 -2.28 -3.20
CA PRO A 60 -13.60 -2.70 -2.66
C PRO A 60 -13.58 -4.19 -2.31
N ALA A 61 -14.27 -4.55 -1.23
CA ALA A 61 -14.54 -5.91 -0.80
C ALA A 61 -16.06 -6.18 -0.76
N ARG A 62 -16.46 -7.42 -0.47
CA ARG A 62 -17.88 -7.79 -0.38
C ARG A 62 -18.58 -7.00 0.73
N GLY A 63 -19.84 -6.63 0.52
CA GLY A 63 -20.66 -5.96 1.52
C GLY A 63 -20.39 -4.46 1.69
N GLY A 64 -19.81 -3.80 0.68
CA GLY A 64 -19.51 -2.36 0.75
C GLY A 64 -18.29 -2.02 1.62
N ARG A 65 -17.53 -3.03 2.04
CA ARG A 65 -16.28 -2.91 2.79
C ARG A 65 -15.15 -2.47 1.87
N TRP A 66 -14.11 -1.87 2.44
CA TRP A 66 -12.87 -1.54 1.72
C TRP A 66 -11.70 -2.23 2.40
N ILE A 67 -10.79 -2.80 1.61
CA ILE A 67 -9.50 -3.29 2.11
C ILE A 67 -8.44 -2.31 1.66
N ARG A 68 -7.63 -1.80 2.58
CA ARG A 68 -6.54 -0.87 2.31
C ARG A 68 -5.23 -1.37 2.89
N PHE A 69 -4.12 -0.84 2.39
CA PHE A 69 -2.82 -1.01 3.01
C PHE A 69 -1.97 0.25 2.81
N THR A 70 -1.07 0.48 3.75
CA THR A 70 0.02 1.45 3.63
C THR A 70 1.29 0.76 4.08
N LYS A 71 2.35 0.84 3.26
CA LYS A 71 3.67 0.34 3.61
C LYS A 71 4.71 1.39 3.29
N ASP A 72 5.47 1.76 4.31
CA ASP A 72 6.60 2.67 4.20
C ASP A 72 7.87 1.85 4.33
N LEU A 73 8.74 2.00 3.35
CA LEU A 73 10.01 1.29 3.27
C LEU A 73 11.11 2.32 3.10
N ARG A 74 12.04 2.35 4.04
CA ARG A 74 13.21 3.21 3.93
C ARG A 74 14.14 2.62 2.89
N LEU A 75 14.37 3.34 1.81
CA LEU A 75 15.37 2.99 0.81
C LEU A 75 16.76 3.16 1.45
N PRO A 76 17.72 2.31 1.11
CA PRO A 76 19.10 2.51 1.53
C PRO A 76 19.67 3.79 0.90
N ASP A 77 20.62 4.41 1.60
CA ASP A 77 21.12 5.76 1.28
C ASP A 77 21.83 5.87 -0.09
N ASN A 78 22.12 4.72 -0.73
CA ASN A 78 22.73 4.59 -2.05
C ASN A 78 21.71 4.47 -3.20
N CYS A 79 20.41 4.60 -2.92
CA CYS A 79 19.36 4.44 -3.93
C CYS A 79 18.89 5.82 -4.44
N ASP A 80 19.18 6.12 -5.72
CA ASP A 80 18.67 7.32 -6.38
C ASP A 80 17.18 7.16 -6.77
N ALA A 81 16.40 8.24 -6.65
CA ALA A 81 14.95 8.28 -6.93
C ALA A 81 14.62 8.63 -8.39
#